data_AF-A0A914T386-F1
#
_entry.id   AF-A0A914T386-F1
#
_cell.length_a   1.000
_cell.length_b   1.000
_cell.length_c   1.000
_cell.angle_alpha   90.00
_cell.angle_beta   90.00
_cell.angle_gamma   90.00
#
_symmetry.space_group_name_H-M   'P 1'
#
loop_
_entity.id
_entity.type
_entity.pdbx_description
1 polymer ?
#
loop_
_entity_poly.entity_id
_entity_poly.type
_entity_poly.pdbx_seq_one_letter_code
_entity_poly.pdbx_strand_id
1 'polypeptide(L)'
;MPDFQCWVPPEYTGAWEKYAETYCFAKGSYFLPIDEEIDESYSQREKIQIGYYQWVPLVLAFMAIMFYLPSFIWKALNFNTGKL
;
A
#
# COMPACT_ATOMS: atom_id res chain seq x y z
N MET A 1 1.21 2.46 -13.69
CA MET A 1 -0.16 1.93 -13.57
C MET A 1 -0.55 2.04 -12.10
N PRO A 2 -1.31 3.06 -11.70
CA PRO A 2 -2.12 2.94 -10.49
C PRO A 2 -3.47 2.37 -10.91
N ASP A 3 -3.81 1.17 -10.44
CA ASP A 3 -5.14 0.56 -10.64
C ASP A 3 -6.23 1.22 -9.77
N PHE A 4 -5.96 2.44 -9.28
CA PHE A 4 -6.84 3.18 -8.38
C PHE A 4 -7.44 4.36 -9.13
N GLN A 5 -8.72 4.23 -9.48
CA GLN A 5 -9.47 5.23 -10.24
C GLN A 5 -10.38 6.01 -9.28
N CYS A 6 -10.28 7.34 -9.31
CA CYS A 6 -11.14 8.21 -8.52
C CYS A 6 -12.20 8.87 -9.39
N TRP A 7 -13.38 9.08 -8.81
CA TRP A 7 -14.34 9.98 -9.42
C TRP A 7 -13.87 11.43 -9.21
N VAL A 8 -13.38 12.05 -10.27
CA VAL A 8 -12.91 13.45 -10.29
C VAL A 8 -13.83 14.33 -11.14
N PRO A 9 -13.89 15.65 -10.90
CA PRO A 9 -14.68 16.56 -11.72
C PRO A 9 -14.22 16.55 -13.19
N PRO A 10 -15.15 16.74 -14.15
CA PRO A 10 -14.83 16.68 -15.58
C PRO A 10 -13.90 17.81 -16.06
N GLU A 11 -13.72 18.86 -15.26
CA GLU A 11 -12.80 19.96 -15.56
C GLU A 11 -11.33 19.61 -15.32
N TYR A 12 -11.04 18.47 -14.68
CA TYR A 12 -9.68 18.05 -14.37
C TYR A 12 -8.95 17.60 -15.65
N THR A 13 -7.76 18.13 -15.88
CA THR A 13 -6.87 17.61 -16.94
C THR A 13 -6.24 16.30 -16.48
N GLY A 14 -5.70 15.50 -17.42
CA GLY A 14 -5.11 14.20 -17.07
C GLY A 14 -3.93 14.25 -16.09
N ALA A 15 -3.30 15.41 -15.88
CA ALA A 15 -2.30 15.58 -14.82
C ALA A 15 -2.93 15.73 -13.42
N TRP A 16 -4.04 16.46 -13.33
CA TRP A 16 -4.82 16.62 -12.10
C TRP A 16 -5.52 15.32 -11.71
N GLU A 17 -6.00 14.56 -12.69
CA GLU A 17 -6.57 13.22 -12.49
C GLU A 17 -5.54 12.30 -11.81
N LYS A 18 -4.35 12.16 -12.39
CA LYS A 18 -3.26 11.36 -11.79
C LYS A 18 -2.84 11.83 -10.40
N TYR A 19 -2.83 13.15 -10.17
CA TYR A 19 -2.56 13.71 -8.86
C TYR A 19 -3.63 13.30 -7.85
N ALA A 20 -4.91 13.45 -8.22
CA ALA A 20 -6.04 13.08 -7.37
C ALA A 20 -6.06 11.58 -7.04
N GLU A 21 -5.79 10.73 -8.03
CA GLU A 21 -5.64 9.27 -7.84
C GLU A 21 -4.54 8.96 -6.83
N THR A 22 -3.35 9.56 -7.01
CA THR A 22 -2.21 9.35 -6.10
C THR A 22 -2.52 9.86 -4.70
N TYR A 23 -3.15 11.02 -4.61
CA TYR A 23 -3.52 11.63 -3.34
C TYR A 23 -4.52 10.76 -2.58
N CYS A 24 -5.55 10.25 -3.24
CA CYS A 24 -6.56 9.42 -2.62
C CYS A 24 -6.00 8.06 -2.16
N PHE A 25 -5.09 7.46 -2.93
CA PHE A 25 -4.35 6.27 -2.49
C PHE A 25 -3.45 6.54 -1.27
N ALA A 26 -2.80 7.71 -1.21
CA ALA A 26 -1.92 8.07 -0.10
C ALA A 26 -2.68 8.39 1.19
N LYS A 27 -3.80 9.12 1.09
CA LYS A 27 -4.63 9.53 2.24
C LYS A 27 -5.48 8.40 2.80
N GLY A 28 -5.76 7.35 2.02
CA GLY A 28 -6.64 6.25 2.39
C GLY A 28 -8.12 6.57 2.20
N SER A 29 -8.92 5.55 1.91
CA SER A 29 -10.37 5.65 1.74
C SER A 29 -11.12 5.19 2.98
N TYR A 30 -12.35 5.65 3.15
CA TYR A 30 -13.30 5.13 4.14
C TYR A 30 -14.59 4.72 3.43
N PHE A 31 -15.29 3.74 3.97
CA PHE A 31 -16.60 3.33 3.46
C PHE A 31 -17.69 4.18 4.12
N LEU A 32 -18.59 4.73 3.32
CA LEU A 32 -19.78 5.45 3.78
C LEU A 32 -21.02 4.75 3.20
N PRO A 33 -21.99 4.33 4.04
CA PRO A 33 -23.27 3.83 3.56
C PRO A 33 -24.02 4.89 2.76
N ILE A 34 -24.78 4.47 1.73
CA ILE A 34 -25.50 5.39 0.83
C ILE A 34 -26.60 6.16 1.57
N ASP A 35 -27.15 5.57 2.64
CA ASP A 35 -28.25 6.14 3.43
C ASP A 35 -27.78 7.07 4.56
N GLU A 36 -26.47 7.26 4.73
CA GLU A 36 -25.90 8.10 5.80
C GLU A 36 -25.36 9.44 5.25
N GLU A 37 -25.64 10.52 5.98
CA GLU A 37 -25.06 11.83 5.70
C GLU A 37 -23.57 11.86 6.09
N ILE A 38 -22.79 12.69 5.39
CA ILE A 38 -21.36 12.75 5.59
C ILE A 38 -21.05 13.50 6.91
N ASP A 39 -20.77 12.76 7.99
CA ASP A 39 -20.53 13.29 9.35
C ASP A 39 -19.52 14.45 9.37
N GLU A 40 -19.89 15.65 9.81
CA GLU A 40 -19.03 16.85 9.81
C GLU A 40 -17.74 16.69 10.64
N SER A 41 -17.69 15.72 11.54
CA SER A 41 -16.50 15.44 12.36
C SER A 41 -15.44 14.66 11.57
N TYR A 42 -14.43 15.38 11.06
CA TYR A 42 -13.24 14.80 10.42
C TYR A 42 -12.53 13.73 11.28
N SER A 43 -12.58 13.87 12.61
CA SER A 43 -11.93 12.97 13.55
C SER A 43 -12.49 11.54 13.56
N GLN A 44 -13.77 11.37 13.21
CA GLN A 44 -14.41 10.06 13.16
C GLN A 44 -14.12 9.35 11.83
N ARG A 45 -13.99 10.11 10.75
CA ARG A 45 -13.63 9.60 9.41
C ARG A 45 -12.19 9.07 9.35
N GLU A 46 -11.26 9.72 10.05
CA GLU A 46 -9.84 9.30 10.10
C GLU A 46 -9.64 7.95 10.80
N LYS A 47 -10.50 7.60 11.77
CA LYS A 47 -10.43 6.31 12.48
C LYS A 47 -10.80 5.10 11.62
N ILE A 48 -11.54 5.29 10.52
CA ILE A 48 -12.07 4.21 9.67
C ILE A 48 -11.30 4.13 8.35
N GLN A 49 -10.19 4.85 8.21
CA GLN A 49 -9.42 4.85 6.97
C GLN A 49 -8.69 3.52 6.72
N ILE A 50 -8.87 3.01 5.49
CA ILE A 50 -8.32 1.75 5.01
C ILE A 50 -6.91 2.02 4.46
N GLY A 51 -5.91 2.06 5.35
CA GLY A 51 -4.50 2.31 5.01
C GLY A 51 -3.60 1.08 4.84
N TYR A 52 -4.12 -0.14 5.04
CA TYR A 52 -3.27 -1.34 5.11
C TYR A 52 -2.65 -1.74 3.76
N TYR A 53 -3.25 -1.36 2.62
CA TYR A 53 -2.76 -1.70 1.29
C TYR A 53 -1.34 -1.19 0.99
N GLN A 54 -0.92 -0.10 1.64
CA GLN A 54 0.44 0.43 1.50
C GLN A 54 1.50 -0.51 2.09
N TRP A 55 1.13 -1.28 3.12
CA TRP A 55 2.05 -2.15 3.85
C TRP A 55 2.12 -3.58 3.30
N VAL A 56 1.07 -4.03 2.60
CA VAL A 56 0.99 -5.39 2.05
C VAL A 56 2.22 -5.76 1.20
N PRO A 57 2.66 -4.95 0.22
CA PRO A 57 3.83 -5.29 -0.60
C PRO A 57 5.14 -5.37 0.20
N LEU A 58 5.30 -4.49 1.20
CA LEU A 58 6.49 -4.46 2.05
C LEU A 58 6.60 -5.70 2.92
N VAL A 59 5.47 -6.10 3.54
CA VAL A 59 5.41 -7.31 4.36
C VAL A 59 5.66 -8.56 3.52
N LEU A 60 5.08 -8.64 2.31
CA LEU A 60 5.32 -9.77 1.40
C LEU A 60 6.78 -9.86 0.95
N ALA A 61 7.43 -8.73 0.65
CA ALA A 61 8.85 -8.69 0.32
C ALA A 61 9.72 -9.14 1.51
N PHE A 62 9.39 -8.69 2.72
CA PHE A 62 10.08 -9.11 3.94
C PHE A 62 9.95 -10.62 4.19
N MET A 63 8.74 -11.17 4.06
CA MET A 63 8.53 -12.62 4.17
C MET A 63 9.36 -13.40 3.15
N ALA A 64 9.38 -12.96 1.88
CA ALA A 64 10.17 -13.61 0.84
C ALA A 64 11.68 -13.62 1.18
N ILE A 65 12.21 -12.52 1.71
CA ILE A 65 13.60 -12.44 2.19
C ILE A 65 13.82 -13.43 3.33
N MET A 66 12.94 -13.45 4.34
CA MET A 66 13.06 -14.34 5.49
C MET A 66 13.07 -15.82 5.10
N PHE A 67 12.26 -16.22 4.12
CA PHE A 67 12.28 -17.59 3.60
C PHE A 67 13.55 -17.92 2.81
N TYR A 68 14.19 -16.92 2.19
CA TYR A 68 15.45 -17.11 1.46
C TYR A 68 16.68 -17.13 2.37
N LEU A 69 16.64 -16.45 3.52
CA LEU A 69 17.73 -16.40 4.50
C LEU A 69 18.31 -17.77 4.89
N PRO A 70 17.53 -18.82 5.24
CA PRO A 70 18.11 -20.11 5.63
C PRO A 70 18.93 -20.75 4.50
N SER A 71 18.46 -20.67 3.25
CA SER A 71 19.21 -21.18 2.09
C SER A 71 20.47 -20.37 1.81
N PHE A 72 20.42 -19.05 2.02
CA PHE A 72 21.58 -18.18 1.89
C PHE A 72 22.66 -18.47 2.94
N ILE A 73 22.26 -18.60 4.22
CA ILE A 73 23.15 -18.92 5.33
C ILE A 73 23.82 -20.29 5.09
N TRP A 74 23.06 -21.29 4.65
CA TRP A 74 23.60 -22.62 4.34
C TRP A 74 24.70 -22.56 3.26
N LYS A 75 24.48 -21.81 2.19
CA LYS A 75 25.47 -21.63 1.12
C LYS A 75 26.71 -20.85 1.60
N ALA A 76 26.50 -19.80 2.39
CA ALA A 76 27.58 -18.97 2.92
C ALA A 76 28.50 -19.74 3.89
N LEU A 77 27.92 -20.58 4.75
CA LEU A 77 28.68 -21.44 5.66
C LEU A 77 29.46 -22.51 4.88
N ASN A 78 28.82 -23.21 3.94
CA ASN A 78 29.48 -24.26 3.15
C ASN A 78 30.58 -23.73 2.21
N PHE A 79 30.45 -22.50 1.68
CA PHE A 79 31.50 -21.87 0.87
C PHE A 79 32.81 -21.69 1.66
N ASN A 80 32.72 -21.44 2.97
CA ASN A 80 33.89 -21.29 3.82
C ASN A 80 34.51 -22.64 4.23
N THR A 81 33.76 -23.74 4.16
CA THR A 81 34.24 -25.08 4.56
C THR A 81 34.98 -25.82 3.43
N GLY A 82 34.85 -25.39 2.17
CA GLY A 82 35.46 -26.03 1.00
C GLY A 82 36.82 -25.48 0.53
N LYS A 83 37.44 -24.56 1.29
CA LYS A 83 38.81 -24.08 1.02
C LYS A 83 39.81 -24.84 1.89
N LEU A 84 40.16 -26.05 1.48
CA LEU A 84 41.37 -26.79 1.86
C LEU A 84 42.05 -27.28 0.59
#